data_AF-A0A3B9IZF9-F1
#
_entry.id   AF-A0A3B9IZF9-F1
#
_cell.length_a   1.000
_cell.length_b   1.000
_cell.length_c   1.000
_cell.angle_alpha   90.00
_cell.angle_beta   90.00
_cell.angle_gamma   90.00
#
_symmetry.space_group_name_H-M   'P 1'
#
loop_
_entity.id
_entity.type
_entity.pdbx_description
1 polymer ?
#
loop_
_entity_poly.entity_id
_entity_poly.type
_entity_poly.pdbx_seq_one_letter_code
_entity_poly.pdbx_strand_id
1 'polypeptide(L)'
;MKKAYAVIGANFGDEGKGLMTDYFCRTNDNPIDIRINGGAQAGHTVCTSEGERHIFSHIGAGYFAGADTYLSEFFIANPMLFV
;
A
#
# COMPACT_ATOMS: atom_id res chain seq x y z
N MET A 1 18.46 -14.56 3.20
CA MET A 1 17.04 -14.76 3.57
C MET A 1 16.23 -13.58 3.05
N LYS A 2 15.02 -13.80 2.54
CA LYS A 2 14.11 -12.69 2.18
C LYS A 2 13.43 -12.17 3.45
N LYS A 3 13.25 -10.85 3.56
CA LYS A 3 12.60 -10.21 4.71
C LYS A 3 11.18 -9.80 4.31
N ALA A 4 10.23 -9.96 5.22
CA ALA A 4 8.85 -9.54 5.04
C ALA A 4 8.40 -8.70 6.24
N TYR A 5 7.61 -7.66 5.97
CA TYR A 5 6.99 -6.81 6.99
C TYR A 5 5.49 -6.87 6.81
N ALA A 6 4.74 -7.06 7.90
CA ALA A 6 3.28 -6.99 7.89
C ALA A 6 2.85 -5.72 8.63
N VAL A 7 2.18 -4.82 7.92
CA VAL A 7 1.63 -3.59 8.49
C VAL A 7 0.13 -3.80 8.74
N ILE A 8 -0.24 -3.99 10.00
CA ILE A 8 -1.63 -4.23 10.43
C ILE A 8 -2.13 -3.11 11.32
N GLY A 9 -3.45 -2.91 11.32
CA GLY A 9 -4.10 -1.97 12.23
C GLY A 9 -4.49 -2.70 13.51
N ALA A 10 -4.33 -2.04 14.65
CA ALA A 10 -4.68 -2.59 15.96
C ALA A 10 -6.07 -2.15 16.44
N ASN A 11 -6.68 -1.15 15.81
CA ASN A 11 -7.98 -0.59 16.19
C ASN A 11 -8.97 -0.64 15.01
N PHE A 12 -9.72 0.45 14.79
CA PHE A 12 -10.87 0.51 13.90
C PHE A 12 -10.54 1.00 12.47
N GLY A 13 -9.26 1.23 12.14
CA GLY A 13 -8.86 1.72 10.83
C GLY A 13 -8.19 3.09 10.86
N ASP A 14 -7.77 3.57 9.68
CA ASP A 14 -7.16 4.90 9.47
C ASP A 14 -5.95 5.29 10.35
N GLU A 15 -5.31 4.30 10.96
CA GLU A 15 -4.10 4.46 11.80
C GLU A 15 -2.80 4.78 11.03
N GLY A 16 -2.88 5.08 9.73
CA GLY A 16 -1.68 5.41 8.93
C GLY A 16 -0.89 4.20 8.38
N LYS A 17 -1.55 3.04 8.21
CA LYS A 17 -0.94 1.83 7.60
C LYS A 17 -0.28 2.10 6.24
N GLY A 18 -0.91 2.95 5.42
CA GLY A 18 -0.37 3.37 4.13
C GLY A 18 0.98 4.08 4.25
N LEU A 19 1.10 5.02 5.19
CA LEU A 19 2.36 5.75 5.45
C LEU A 19 3.46 4.80 5.90
N MET A 20 3.16 3.86 6.80
CA MET A 20 4.14 2.88 7.25
C MET A 20 4.57 1.92 6.13
N THR A 21 3.64 1.55 5.25
CA THR A 21 3.93 0.71 4.07
C THR A 21 4.83 1.45 3.08
N ASP A 22 4.55 2.71 2.77
CA ASP A 22 5.40 3.57 1.94
C ASP A 22 6.80 3.74 2.54
N TYR A 23 6.91 3.97 3.87
CA TYR A 23 8.19 4.02 4.57
C TYR A 23 9.02 2.73 4.38
N PHE A 24 8.41 1.55 4.55
CA PHE A 24 9.12 0.29 4.32
C PHE A 24 9.53 0.12 2.86
N CYS A 25 8.70 0.55 1.91
CA CYS A 25 9.07 0.50 0.49
C CYS A 25 10.25 1.45 0.17
N ARG A 26 10.30 2.66 0.75
CA ARG A 26 11.43 3.59 0.53
C ARG A 26 12.75 3.13 1.14
N THR A 27 12.71 2.28 2.15
CA THR A 27 13.88 1.92 2.99
C THR A 27 14.43 0.52 2.73
N ASN A 28 13.86 -0.23 1.77
CA ASN A 28 14.33 -1.57 1.42
C ASN A 28 14.59 -1.64 -0.10
N ASP A 29 15.60 -2.42 -0.50
CA ASP A 29 15.95 -2.58 -1.92
C ASP A 29 14.94 -3.48 -2.65
N ASN A 30 14.42 -3.01 -3.80
CA ASN A 30 13.47 -3.71 -4.67
C ASN A 30 12.29 -4.37 -3.91
N PRO A 31 11.49 -3.59 -3.19
CA PRO A 31 10.35 -4.11 -2.43
C PRO A 31 9.20 -4.51 -3.36
N ILE A 32 8.36 -5.42 -2.88
CA ILE A 32 7.04 -5.69 -3.45
C ILE A 32 6.00 -5.28 -2.39
N ASP A 33 5.12 -4.35 -2.74
CA ASP A 33 3.98 -3.98 -1.89
C ASP A 33 2.82 -4.95 -2.15
N ILE A 34 2.44 -5.71 -1.12
CA ILE A 34 1.46 -6.79 -1.24
C ILE A 34 0.16 -6.41 -0.54
N ARG A 35 -0.93 -6.36 -1.31
CA ARG A 35 -2.30 -6.21 -0.79
C ARG A 35 -2.86 -7.58 -0.44
N ILE A 36 -2.85 -7.93 0.86
CA ILE A 36 -3.21 -9.28 1.35
C ILE A 36 -4.70 -9.47 1.70
N ASN A 37 -5.49 -8.41 1.82
CA ASN A 37 -6.90 -8.48 2.20
C ASN A 37 -7.66 -7.24 1.75
N GLY A 38 -8.98 -7.26 1.99
CA GLY A 38 -9.83 -6.11 1.70
C GLY A 38 -9.94 -5.87 0.20
N GLY A 39 -9.97 -4.61 -0.19
CA GLY A 39 -10.28 -4.20 -1.56
C GLY A 39 -10.16 -2.67 -1.70
N ALA A 40 -10.86 -2.15 -2.71
CA ALA A 40 -10.90 -0.73 -3.05
C ALA A 40 -11.44 0.20 -1.94
N GLN A 41 -12.08 -0.34 -0.91
CA GLN A 41 -12.64 0.47 0.18
C GLN A 41 -11.58 1.11 1.06
N ALA A 42 -10.35 0.57 1.07
CA ALA A 42 -9.25 1.15 1.82
C ALA A 42 -8.72 2.39 1.09
N GLY A 43 -8.33 3.42 1.84
CA GLY A 43 -7.64 4.59 1.31
C GLY A 43 -6.32 4.79 2.02
N HIS A 44 -5.21 4.49 1.36
CA HIS A 44 -3.87 4.71 1.88
C HIS A 44 -3.33 6.04 1.36
N THR A 45 -3.39 7.07 2.21
CA THR A 45 -2.87 8.40 1.88
C THR A 45 -1.35 8.43 2.08
N VAL A 46 -0.61 8.85 1.06
CA VAL A 46 0.84 9.10 1.12
C VAL A 46 1.20 10.39 0.40
N CYS A 47 2.39 10.91 0.67
CA CYS A 47 2.92 12.10 0.02
C CYS A 47 4.31 11.82 -0.58
N THR A 48 4.61 12.41 -1.75
CA THR A 48 5.96 12.42 -2.30
C THR A 48 6.85 13.44 -1.57
N SER A 49 8.17 13.37 -1.79
CA SER A 49 9.13 14.36 -1.28
C SER A 49 8.86 15.78 -1.77
N GLU A 50 8.26 15.90 -2.95
CA GLU A 50 7.89 17.15 -3.61
C GLU A 50 6.55 17.71 -3.12
N GLY A 51 5.87 16.97 -2.22
CA GLY A 51 4.61 17.37 -1.61
C GLY A 51 3.35 16.93 -2.37
N GLU A 52 3.46 16.10 -3.40
CA GLU A 52 2.28 15.54 -4.06
C GLU A 52 1.58 14.55 -3.14
N ARG A 53 0.29 14.76 -2.87
CA ARG A 53 -0.53 13.89 -2.01
C ARG A 53 -1.44 13.01 -2.85
N HIS A 54 -1.40 11.70 -2.63
CA HIS A 54 -2.26 10.73 -3.30
C HIS A 54 -2.94 9.79 -2.30
N ILE A 55 -4.13 9.28 -2.65
CA ILE A 55 -4.87 8.28 -1.87
C ILE A 55 -4.98 7.02 -2.72
N PHE A 56 -4.22 5.99 -2.38
CA PHE A 56 -4.25 4.73 -3.10
C PHE A 56 -5.35 3.80 -2.56
N SER A 57 -6.17 3.25 -3.46
CA SER A 57 -7.21 2.25 -3.13
C SER A 57 -6.78 0.82 -3.47
N HIS A 58 -6.57 0.52 -4.76
CA HIS A 58 -6.08 -0.78 -5.21
C HIS A 58 -4.56 -0.84 -5.25
N ILE A 59 -3.95 0.14 -5.93
CA ILE A 59 -2.50 0.23 -6.06
C ILE A 59 -1.86 0.34 -4.66
N GLY A 60 -0.68 -0.24 -4.49
CA GLY A 60 0.06 -0.21 -3.23
C GLY A 60 0.46 1.20 -2.83
N ALA A 61 0.55 1.44 -1.53
CA ALA A 61 1.00 2.73 -1.00
C ALA A 61 2.48 3.00 -1.34
N GLY A 62 3.25 1.93 -1.58
CA GLY A 62 4.65 2.00 -2.00
C GLY A 62 4.89 2.39 -3.46
N TYR A 63 3.85 2.67 -4.26
CA TYR A 63 4.01 3.00 -5.68
C TYR A 63 4.95 4.19 -5.93
N PHE A 64 4.81 5.27 -5.16
CA PHE A 64 5.71 6.42 -5.24
C PHE A 64 7.12 6.15 -4.72
N ALA A 65 7.36 5.01 -4.07
CA ALA A 65 8.69 4.52 -3.72
C ALA A 65 9.30 3.62 -4.81
N GLY A 66 8.59 3.41 -5.94
CA GLY A 66 9.01 2.52 -7.03
C GLY A 66 8.73 1.04 -6.76
N ALA A 67 7.91 0.71 -5.77
CA ALA A 67 7.54 -0.67 -5.47
C ALA A 67 6.51 -1.21 -6.46
N ASP A 68 6.72 -2.44 -6.94
CA ASP A 68 5.70 -3.17 -7.66
C ASP A 68 4.55 -3.52 -6.71
N THR A 69 3.31 -3.33 -7.17
CA THR A 69 2.12 -3.76 -6.42
C THR A 69 1.74 -5.18 -6.82
N TYR A 70 1.66 -6.07 -5.83
CA TYR A 70 1.06 -7.39 -5.99
C TYR A 70 -0.30 -7.45 -5.30
N LEU A 71 -1.37 -7.58 -6.09
CA LEU A 71 -2.70 -7.87 -5.58
C LEU A 71 -2.81 -9.38 -5.35
N SER A 72 -2.87 -9.80 -4.08
CA SER A 72 -2.99 -11.22 -3.76
C SER A 72 -4.35 -11.80 -4.19
N GLU A 73 -4.45 -13.13 -4.24
CA GLU A 73 -5.72 -13.83 -4.52
C GLU A 73 -6.84 -13.50 -3.50
N PHE A 74 -6.49 -12.97 -2.33
CA PHE A 74 -7.42 -12.58 -1.27
C PHE A 74 -7.86 -11.10 -1.37
N PHE A 75 -7.29 -10.32 -2.30
CA PHE A 75 -7.68 -8.94 -2.53
C PHE A 75 -8.91 -8.86 -3.45
N ILE A 76 -9.92 -8.10 -3.04
CA ILE A 76 -11.13 -7.85 -3.81
C ILE A 76 -10.86 -6.67 -4.75
N ALA A 77 -10.53 -6.98 -6.00
CA ALA A 77 -10.46 -5.98 -7.06
C ALA A 77 -11.87 -5.50 -7.43
N ASN A 78 -12.12 -4.20 -7.31
CA ASN A 78 -13.31 -3.55 -7.85
C ASN A 78 -13.02 -3.00 -9.25
N PRO A 79 -13.52 -3.59 -10.34
CA PRO A 79 -13.20 -3.18 -11.70
C PRO A 79 -13.69 -1.76 -12.04
N MET A 80 -14.78 -1.31 -11.43
CA MET A 80 -15.34 0.03 -11.69
C MET A 80 -14.47 1.16 -11.15
N LEU A 81 -13.61 0.85 -10.19
CA LEU A 81 -12.68 1.79 -9.55
C LEU A 81 -11.22 1.53 -9.95
N PHE A 82 -10.97 0.50 -10.77
CA PHE A 82 -9.62 0.08 -11.20
C PHE A 82 -9.22 0.66 -12.56
N VAL A 83 -9.93 1.70 -13.02
CA VAL A 83 -9.76 2.37 -14.31
C VAL A 83 -9.24 3.79 -14.14
#